data_AF-A0A2E9IQX9-F1
#
_entry.id   AF-A0A2E9IQX9-F1
#
_cell.length_a   1.000
_cell.length_b   1.000
_cell.length_c   1.000
_cell.angle_alpha   90.00
_cell.angle_beta   90.00
_cell.angle_gamma   90.00
#
_symmetry.space_group_name_H-M   'P 1'
#
loop_
_entity.id
_entity.type
_entity.pdbx_description
1 polymer ?
#
loop_
_entity_poly.entity_id
_entity_poly.type
_entity_poly.pdbx_seq_one_letter_code
_entity_poly.pdbx_strand_id
1 'polypeptide(L)'
;MRANHRRRHDPIRKSTEYKARKGVCAQCPFKQQCTKAKAGRTVARHDDQELVTKGRVQAKSKAARKDRSRRRFLGEGSFGQAATNHHFKRSRWRRLWRQKIQDDLIASIQNIKILVKYAQPKPAQSGAGCVAAHCRVLRGLKHSLSSFRGFLCSWLDLIAIEWCNLKHALEI
;
A
#
# COMPACT_ATOMS: atom_id res chain seq x y z
N MET A 1 39.81 -1.95 4.03
CA MET A 1 39.45 -3.22 4.72
C MET A 1 37.97 -3.25 5.05
N ARG A 2 37.22 -4.31 4.71
CA ARG A 2 35.78 -4.40 5.04
C ARG A 2 35.61 -4.67 6.53
N ALA A 3 35.03 -3.72 7.28
CA ALA A 3 34.89 -3.78 8.75
C ALA A 3 33.95 -4.88 9.27
N ASN A 4 33.02 -5.36 8.43
CA ASN A 4 32.00 -6.36 8.79
C ASN A 4 32.17 -7.65 7.98
N HIS A 5 31.90 -8.80 8.62
CA HIS A 5 31.86 -10.12 8.02
C HIS A 5 30.44 -10.71 8.12
N ARG A 6 30.07 -11.58 7.18
CA ARG A 6 28.80 -12.33 7.22
C ARG A 6 28.84 -13.31 8.39
N ARG A 7 27.83 -13.29 9.26
CA ARG A 7 27.71 -14.15 10.44
C ARG A 7 26.74 -15.31 10.21
N ARG A 8 25.52 -14.98 9.78
CA ARG A 8 24.43 -15.95 9.58
C ARG A 8 23.51 -15.46 8.47
N HIS A 9 22.94 -16.39 7.72
CA HIS A 9 21.81 -16.13 6.86
C HIS A 9 20.56 -16.81 7.43
N ASP A 10 19.44 -16.10 7.44
CA ASP A 10 18.13 -16.61 7.84
C ASP A 10 17.28 -16.81 6.57
N PRO A 11 16.99 -18.06 6.16
CA PRO A 11 16.27 -18.34 4.92
C PRO A 11 14.78 -17.96 5.00
N ILE A 12 14.19 -17.99 6.20
CA ILE A 12 12.78 -17.62 6.41
C ILE A 12 12.62 -16.10 6.27
N ARG A 13 13.55 -15.36 6.89
CA ARG A 13 13.53 -13.88 6.85
C ARG A 13 14.22 -13.28 5.63
N LYS A 14 14.81 -14.11 4.76
CA LYS A 14 15.62 -13.69 3.59
C LYS A 14 16.58 -12.56 3.92
N SER A 15 17.31 -12.76 5.03
CA SER A 15 18.18 -11.72 5.57
C SER A 15 19.52 -12.28 5.97
N THR A 16 20.56 -11.52 5.65
CA THR A 16 21.94 -11.82 6.02
C THR A 16 22.37 -10.90 7.16
N GLU A 17 22.80 -11.50 8.26
CA GLU A 17 23.39 -10.82 9.41
C GLU A 17 24.89 -10.62 9.18
N TYR A 18 25.33 -9.37 9.32
CA TYR A 18 26.73 -8.96 9.28
C TYR A 18 27.18 -8.49 10.65
N LYS A 19 28.37 -8.91 11.08
CA LYS A 19 28.95 -8.52 12.36
C LYS A 19 30.31 -7.86 12.14
N ALA A 20 30.62 -6.85 12.94
CA ALA A 20 31.98 -6.32 12.97
C ALA A 20 32.98 -7.39 13.40
N ARG A 21 34.20 -7.36 12.85
CA ARG A 21 35.29 -8.23 13.35
C ARG A 21 35.61 -7.91 14.81
N LYS A 22 36.10 -8.91 15.55
CA LYS A 22 36.54 -8.73 16.94
C LYS A 22 37.60 -7.62 17.01
N GLY A 23 37.54 -6.77 18.02
CA GLY A 23 38.48 -5.64 18.19
C GLY A 23 38.13 -4.37 17.43
N VAL A 24 37.53 -4.46 16.23
CA VAL A 24 37.21 -3.27 15.40
C VAL A 24 36.27 -2.30 16.12
N CYS A 25 35.20 -2.82 16.75
CA CYS A 25 34.31 -1.96 17.53
C CYS A 25 34.95 -1.45 18.83
N ALA A 26 35.93 -2.15 19.39
CA ALA A 26 36.59 -1.72 20.64
C ALA A 26 37.56 -0.56 20.40
N GLN A 27 38.21 -0.55 19.23
CA GLN A 27 39.12 0.51 18.79
C GLN A 27 38.40 1.74 18.21
N CYS A 28 37.07 1.68 18.06
CA CYS A 28 36.29 2.76 17.49
C CYS A 28 36.03 3.87 18.54
N PRO A 29 36.49 5.12 18.33
CA PRO A 29 36.27 6.21 19.28
C PRO A 29 34.78 6.54 19.45
N PHE A 30 33.97 6.28 18.43
CA PHE A 30 32.53 6.50 18.44
C PHE A 30 31.73 5.26 18.90
N LYS A 31 32.36 4.24 19.48
CA LYS A 31 31.67 3.02 19.95
C LYS A 31 30.49 3.36 20.86
N GLN A 32 30.69 4.27 21.82
CA GLN A 32 29.68 4.65 22.81
C GLN A 32 28.43 5.28 22.16
N GLN A 33 28.60 5.99 21.04
CA GLN A 33 27.48 6.55 20.28
C GLN A 33 26.86 5.53 19.31
N CYS A 34 27.66 4.56 18.83
CA CYS A 34 27.25 3.61 17.80
C CYS A 34 26.51 2.37 18.36
N THR A 35 26.95 1.79 19.49
CA THR A 35 26.34 0.58 20.07
C THR A 35 26.71 0.38 21.53
N LYS A 36 25.75 -0.08 22.34
CA LYS A 36 25.98 -0.48 23.75
C LYS A 36 26.38 -1.96 23.90
N ALA A 37 26.39 -2.73 22.82
CA ALA A 37 26.64 -4.17 22.88
C ALA A 37 28.12 -4.49 23.13
N LYS A 38 28.40 -5.35 24.12
CA LYS A 38 29.76 -5.83 24.42
C LYS A 38 30.41 -6.53 23.22
N ALA A 39 29.61 -7.28 22.45
CA ALA A 39 30.05 -8.07 21.30
C ALA A 39 30.21 -7.25 19.98
N GLY A 40 29.99 -5.94 20.01
CA GLY A 40 30.06 -5.06 18.83
C GLY A 40 28.73 -4.93 18.08
N ARG A 41 28.74 -4.13 17.01
CA ARG A 41 27.55 -3.85 16.18
C ARG A 41 27.27 -5.00 15.23
N THR A 42 25.98 -5.35 15.16
CA THR A 42 25.42 -6.24 14.15
C THR A 42 24.51 -5.44 13.21
N VAL A 43 24.57 -5.75 11.92
CA VAL A 43 23.70 -5.16 10.89
C VAL A 43 23.05 -6.29 10.10
N ALA A 44 21.72 -6.34 10.09
CA ALA A 44 20.97 -7.19 9.17
C ALA A 44 20.71 -6.46 7.85
N ARG A 45 20.88 -7.15 6.73
CA ARG A 45 20.50 -6.70 5.39
C ARG A 45 19.61 -7.75 4.77
N HIS A 46 18.45 -7.35 4.25
CA HIS A 46 17.60 -8.22 3.46
C HIS A 46 18.30 -8.57 2.15
N ASP A 47 17.96 -9.69 1.52
CA ASP A 47 18.55 -10.09 0.24
C ASP A 47 18.15 -9.08 -0.85
N ASP A 48 16.86 -8.74 -0.93
CA ASP A 48 16.31 -7.70 -1.82
C ASP A 48 16.41 -6.27 -1.25
N GLN A 49 17.46 -5.95 -0.49
CA GLN A 49 17.59 -4.64 0.15
C GLN A 49 17.59 -3.47 -0.85
N GLU A 50 18.00 -3.71 -2.09
CA GLU A 50 17.94 -2.71 -3.15
C GLU A 50 16.51 -2.32 -3.50
N LEU A 51 15.59 -3.29 -3.59
CA LEU A 51 14.17 -3.03 -3.84
C LEU A 51 13.55 -2.23 -2.70
N VAL A 52 13.86 -2.60 -1.45
CA VAL A 52 13.44 -1.85 -0.27
C VAL A 52 13.95 -0.40 -0.32
N THR A 53 15.19 -0.21 -0.77
CA THR A 53 15.82 1.12 -0.86
C THR A 53 15.16 1.95 -1.95
N LYS A 54 14.94 1.37 -3.15
CA LYS A 54 14.20 2.00 -4.25
C LYS A 54 12.78 2.39 -3.80
N GLY A 55 12.06 1.49 -3.14
CA GLY A 55 10.73 1.74 -2.57
C GLY A 55 10.72 2.88 -1.54
N ARG A 56 11.73 2.95 -0.67
CA ARG A 56 11.89 4.07 0.29
C ARG A 56 12.13 5.41 -0.41
N VAL A 57 12.96 5.44 -1.45
CA VAL A 57 13.20 6.66 -2.25
C VAL A 57 11.91 7.10 -2.95
N GLN A 58 11.22 6.17 -3.60
CA GLN A 58 9.94 6.43 -4.26
C GLN A 58 8.89 6.95 -3.27
N ALA A 59 8.77 6.34 -2.09
CA ALA A 59 7.83 6.75 -1.04
C ALA A 59 8.14 8.15 -0.48
N LYS A 60 9.39 8.61 -0.57
CA LYS A 60 9.82 9.95 -0.18
C LYS A 60 9.61 11.02 -1.26
N SER A 61 9.23 10.64 -2.49
CA SER A 61 8.97 11.60 -3.58
C SER A 61 7.80 12.54 -3.28
N LYS A 62 7.80 13.72 -3.91
CA LYS A 62 6.69 14.70 -3.77
C LYS A 62 5.35 14.10 -4.20
N ALA A 63 5.34 13.34 -5.30
CA ALA A 63 4.15 12.65 -5.80
C ALA A 63 3.60 11.65 -4.77
N ALA A 64 4.45 10.81 -4.19
CA ALA A 64 4.04 9.84 -3.17
C ALA A 64 3.51 10.50 -1.89
N ARG A 65 4.10 11.63 -1.47
CA ARG A 65 3.58 12.39 -0.31
C ARG A 65 2.20 12.97 -0.59
N LYS A 66 2.01 13.57 -1.77
CA LYS A 66 0.71 14.12 -2.19
C LYS A 66 -0.35 13.03 -2.29
N ASP A 67 0.00 11.88 -2.85
CA ASP A 67 -0.88 10.71 -2.92
C ASP A 67 -1.26 10.19 -1.53
N ARG A 68 -0.31 10.07 -0.60
CA ARG A 68 -0.60 9.66 0.79
C ARG A 68 -1.51 10.65 1.50
N SER A 69 -1.25 11.95 1.36
CA SER A 69 -2.11 13.01 1.89
C SER A 69 -3.53 12.92 1.29
N ARG A 70 -3.64 12.64 -0.01
CA ARG A 70 -4.91 12.43 -0.69
C ARG A 70 -5.68 11.23 -0.16
N ARG A 71 -5.02 10.08 -0.02
CA ARG A 71 -5.66 8.84 0.45
C ARG A 71 -6.16 8.94 1.89
N ARG A 72 -5.51 9.75 2.74
CA ARG A 72 -5.92 9.99 4.12
C ARG A 72 -7.40 10.39 4.22
N PHE A 73 -7.84 11.37 3.43
CA PHE A 73 -9.22 11.87 3.51
C PHE A 73 -10.22 11.11 2.63
N LEU A 74 -9.76 10.46 1.56
CA LEU A 74 -10.65 9.72 0.66
C LEU A 74 -11.33 8.51 1.34
N GLY A 75 -10.60 7.83 2.23
CA GLY A 75 -11.14 6.73 3.02
C GLY A 75 -12.22 7.20 3.98
N GLU A 76 -11.92 8.23 4.78
CA GLU A 76 -12.81 8.77 5.81
C GLU A 76 -14.19 9.16 5.27
N GLY A 77 -14.24 9.81 4.10
CA GLY A 77 -15.51 10.19 3.47
C GLY A 77 -16.39 9.00 3.06
N SER A 78 -15.78 7.94 2.52
CA SER A 78 -16.50 6.74 2.08
C SER A 78 -17.06 5.96 3.29
N PHE A 79 -16.26 5.84 4.36
CA PHE A 79 -16.72 5.24 5.62
C PHE A 79 -17.79 6.08 6.32
N GLY A 80 -17.67 7.41 6.29
CA GLY A 80 -18.69 8.32 6.81
C GLY A 80 -20.03 8.15 6.10
N GLN A 81 -20.02 8.12 4.77
CA GLN A 81 -21.23 7.85 3.98
C GLN A 81 -21.83 6.46 4.24
N ALA A 82 -20.98 5.44 4.36
CA ALA A 82 -21.42 4.08 4.65
C ALA A 82 -22.11 4.02 6.04
N ALA A 83 -21.52 4.66 7.05
CA ALA A 83 -22.06 4.70 8.40
C ALA A 83 -23.38 5.46 8.49
N THR A 84 -23.47 6.64 7.85
CA THR A 84 -24.65 7.51 7.95
C THR A 84 -25.80 7.04 7.06
N ASN A 85 -25.53 6.68 5.80
CA ASN A 85 -26.58 6.46 4.80
C ASN A 85 -26.89 4.98 4.54
N HIS A 86 -26.01 4.06 4.95
CA HIS A 86 -26.10 2.65 4.59
C HIS A 86 -26.03 1.72 5.80
N HIS A 87 -26.17 2.26 7.01
CA HIS A 87 -26.15 1.51 8.26
C HIS A 87 -24.96 0.56 8.41
N PHE A 88 -23.79 0.92 7.86
CA PHE A 88 -22.59 0.09 7.92
C PHE A 88 -22.23 -0.38 9.35
N LYS A 89 -22.50 0.45 10.37
CA LYS A 89 -22.25 0.12 11.78
C LYS A 89 -23.22 -0.91 12.38
N ARG A 90 -24.27 -1.30 11.66
CA ARG A 90 -25.27 -2.27 12.11
C ARG A 90 -25.30 -3.43 11.13
N SER A 91 -25.00 -4.61 11.64
CA SER A 91 -25.20 -5.84 10.89
C SER A 91 -26.50 -6.49 11.31
N ARG A 92 -27.35 -6.84 10.33
CA ARG A 92 -28.52 -7.68 10.59
C ARG A 92 -28.12 -9.16 10.76
N TRP A 93 -26.98 -9.58 10.19
CA TRP A 93 -26.63 -10.98 10.03
C TRP A 93 -25.41 -11.35 10.87
N ARG A 94 -25.41 -12.54 11.47
CA ARG A 94 -24.23 -13.06 12.19
C ARG A 94 -23.29 -13.77 11.22
N ARG A 95 -21.98 -13.78 11.55
CA ARG A 95 -20.82 -14.34 10.78
C ARG A 95 -20.22 -13.37 9.74
N LEU A 96 -18.89 -13.39 9.65
CA LEU A 96 -18.11 -12.49 8.80
C LEU A 96 -18.46 -12.57 7.31
N TRP A 97 -18.75 -13.76 6.79
CA TRP A 97 -19.07 -13.91 5.36
C TRP A 97 -20.39 -13.23 4.97
N ARG A 98 -21.37 -13.17 5.89
CA ARG A 98 -22.64 -12.46 5.67
C ARG A 98 -22.46 -10.95 5.79
N GLN A 99 -21.62 -10.52 6.73
CA GLN A 99 -21.23 -9.12 6.86
C GLN A 99 -20.50 -8.63 5.60
N LYS A 100 -19.63 -9.47 5.03
CA LYS A 100 -18.93 -9.17 3.78
C LYS A 100 -19.88 -8.86 2.64
N ILE A 101 -20.98 -9.60 2.49
CA ILE A 101 -22.00 -9.33 1.46
C ILE A 101 -22.61 -7.94 1.65
N GLN A 102 -22.93 -7.55 2.89
CA GLN A 102 -23.44 -6.20 3.19
C GLN A 102 -22.41 -5.13 2.80
N ASP A 103 -21.15 -5.31 3.19
CA ASP A 103 -20.09 -4.34 2.90
C ASP A 103 -19.84 -4.21 1.38
N ASP A 104 -19.85 -5.33 0.65
CA ASP A 104 -19.69 -5.38 -0.81
C ASP A 104 -20.85 -4.65 -1.53
N LEU A 105 -22.09 -4.82 -1.05
CA LEU A 105 -23.27 -4.11 -1.58
C LEU A 105 -23.18 -2.60 -1.32
N ILE A 106 -22.77 -2.19 -0.11
CA ILE A 106 -22.60 -0.77 0.23
C ILE A 106 -21.52 -0.13 -0.67
N ALA A 107 -20.38 -0.79 -0.83
CA ALA A 107 -19.31 -0.32 -1.71
C ALA A 107 -19.76 -0.21 -3.17
N SER A 108 -20.54 -1.19 -3.66
CA SER A 108 -21.09 -1.19 -5.01
C SER A 108 -22.03 0.01 -5.25
N ILE A 109 -22.92 0.29 -4.30
CA ILE A 109 -23.83 1.44 -4.37
C ILE A 109 -23.04 2.76 -4.35
N GLN A 110 -22.01 2.87 -3.51
CA GLN A 110 -21.15 4.05 -3.47
C GLN A 110 -20.42 4.27 -4.81
N ASN A 111 -19.89 3.20 -5.40
CA ASN A 111 -19.25 3.26 -6.72
C ASN A 111 -20.23 3.69 -7.82
N ILE A 112 -21.46 3.15 -7.82
CA ILE A 112 -22.51 3.56 -8.76
C ILE A 112 -22.84 5.05 -8.59
N LYS A 113 -23.02 5.54 -7.35
CA LYS A 113 -23.27 6.98 -7.08
C LYS A 113 -22.14 7.86 -7.63
N ILE A 114 -20.89 7.43 -7.48
CA ILE A 114 -19.73 8.13 -8.04
C ILE A 114 -19.79 8.14 -9.57
N LEU A 115 -20.05 7.00 -10.21
CA LEU A 115 -20.16 6.89 -11.67
C LEU A 115 -21.27 7.77 -12.22
N VAL A 116 -22.46 7.74 -11.61
CA VAL A 116 -23.59 8.60 -11.99
C VAL A 116 -23.18 10.07 -11.89
N LYS A 117 -22.54 10.49 -10.79
CA LYS A 117 -22.05 11.88 -10.63
C LYS A 117 -21.09 12.31 -11.73
N TYR A 118 -20.26 11.40 -12.25
CA TYR A 118 -19.35 11.71 -13.37
C TYR A 118 -20.01 11.64 -14.74
N ALA A 119 -21.04 10.81 -14.89
CA ALA A 119 -21.82 10.69 -16.13
C ALA A 119 -22.77 11.87 -16.34
N GLN A 120 -23.21 12.52 -15.26
CA GLN A 120 -24.01 13.73 -15.38
C GLN A 120 -23.18 14.85 -16.03
N PRO A 121 -23.64 15.45 -17.15
CA PRO A 121 -22.98 16.63 -17.67
C PRO A 121 -22.99 17.69 -16.57
N LYS A 122 -21.82 18.27 -16.28
CA LYS A 122 -21.79 19.45 -15.41
C LYS A 122 -22.76 20.46 -16.01
N PRO A 123 -23.66 21.09 -15.23
CA PRO A 123 -24.44 22.20 -15.75
C PRO A 123 -23.41 23.18 -16.30
N ALA A 124 -23.45 23.37 -17.62
CA ALA A 124 -22.55 24.27 -18.29
C ALA A 124 -22.72 25.62 -17.58
N GLN A 125 -21.61 26.21 -17.16
CA GLN A 125 -21.57 27.67 -17.15
C GLN A 125 -21.99 28.07 -18.55
N SER A 126 -23.14 28.72 -18.63
CA SER A 126 -23.75 29.27 -19.84
C SER A 126 -22.67 30.01 -20.63
N GLY A 127 -22.25 29.41 -21.74
CA GLY A 127 -21.21 29.95 -22.62
C GLY A 127 -20.94 28.98 -23.76
N ALA A 128 -21.40 29.36 -24.94
CA ALA A 128 -21.38 28.56 -26.17
C ALA A 128 -19.99 27.99 -26.50
N GLY A 129 -19.93 26.70 -26.86
CA GLY A 129 -18.69 26.03 -27.21
C GLY A 129 -18.90 24.58 -27.60
N CYS A 130 -19.44 24.39 -28.81
CA CYS A 130 -19.73 23.11 -29.45
C CYS A 130 -18.46 22.25 -29.68
N VAL A 131 -18.65 20.93 -29.77
CA VAL A 131 -17.78 19.88 -30.38
C VAL A 131 -16.50 19.35 -29.69
N ALA A 132 -16.22 19.58 -28.39
CA ALA A 132 -15.07 18.94 -27.72
C ALA A 132 -15.43 17.88 -26.65
N ALA A 133 -16.67 17.41 -26.63
CA ALA A 133 -17.19 16.58 -25.52
C ALA A 133 -16.79 15.09 -25.58
N HIS A 134 -16.51 14.53 -26.77
CA HIS A 134 -16.25 13.08 -26.87
C HIS A 134 -14.83 12.65 -26.45
N CYS A 135 -13.84 13.54 -26.45
CA CYS A 135 -12.45 13.16 -26.14
C CYS A 135 -12.11 13.23 -24.62
N ARG A 136 -13.11 13.42 -23.75
CA ARG A 136 -12.93 13.58 -22.29
C ARG A 136 -13.28 12.32 -21.49
N VAL A 137 -14.18 11.47 -22.01
CA VAL A 137 -14.57 10.19 -21.38
C VAL A 137 -13.36 9.24 -21.27
N LEU A 138 -12.54 9.14 -22.32
CA LEU A 138 -11.36 8.27 -22.34
C LEU A 138 -10.18 8.81 -21.51
N ARG A 139 -10.07 10.12 -21.28
CA ARG A 139 -9.06 10.71 -20.38
C ARG A 139 -9.48 10.64 -18.90
N GLY A 140 -10.78 10.70 -18.62
CA GLY A 140 -11.34 10.45 -17.28
C GLY A 140 -11.19 8.99 -16.84
N LEU A 141 -11.35 8.04 -17.77
CA LEU A 141 -11.12 6.62 -17.50
C LEU A 141 -9.66 6.34 -17.09
N LYS A 142 -8.68 6.97 -17.76
CA LYS A 142 -7.25 6.78 -17.42
C LYS A 142 -6.88 7.34 -16.05
N HIS A 143 -7.46 8.47 -15.64
CA HIS A 143 -7.24 9.02 -14.28
C HIS A 143 -8.02 8.29 -13.18
N SER A 144 -9.19 7.73 -13.50
CA SER A 144 -9.95 6.87 -12.58
C SER A 144 -9.25 5.53 -12.37
N LEU A 145 -8.82 4.85 -13.44
CA LEU A 145 -8.05 3.59 -13.36
C LEU A 145 -6.65 3.78 -12.75
N SER A 146 -5.96 4.92 -12.97
CA SER A 146 -4.70 5.20 -12.27
C SER A 146 -4.90 5.56 -10.79
N SER A 147 -6.08 6.08 -10.41
CA SER A 147 -6.46 6.31 -9.01
C SER A 147 -7.01 5.04 -8.34
N PHE A 148 -7.55 4.08 -9.12
CA PHE A 148 -8.06 2.78 -8.67
C PHE A 148 -6.99 1.68 -8.66
N ARG A 149 -5.84 1.90 -9.28
CA ARG A 149 -4.64 1.06 -9.06
C ARG A 149 -4.15 1.13 -7.60
N GLY A 150 -4.67 2.06 -6.80
CA GLY A 150 -4.46 2.12 -5.35
C GLY A 150 -5.49 1.35 -4.50
N PHE A 151 -6.62 0.93 -5.08
CA PHE A 151 -7.69 0.23 -4.34
C PHE A 151 -7.88 -1.23 -4.79
N LEU A 152 -7.56 -1.59 -6.05
CA LEU A 152 -7.58 -2.99 -6.50
C LEU A 152 -6.22 -3.70 -6.42
N CYS A 153 -5.09 -2.98 -6.42
CA CYS A 153 -3.77 -3.62 -6.31
C CYS A 153 -3.46 -4.07 -4.86
N SER A 154 -4.02 -3.42 -3.83
CA SER A 154 -3.78 -3.86 -2.44
C SER A 154 -4.65 -5.03 -1.99
N TRP A 155 -5.65 -5.45 -2.76
CA TRP A 155 -6.52 -6.57 -2.38
C TRP A 155 -6.28 -7.80 -3.26
N LEU A 156 -5.98 -7.64 -4.55
CA LEU A 156 -5.57 -8.76 -5.41
C LEU A 156 -4.10 -9.17 -5.22
N ASP A 157 -3.18 -8.29 -4.80
CA ASP A 157 -1.80 -8.72 -4.51
C ASP A 157 -1.69 -9.47 -3.16
N LEU A 158 -2.54 -9.13 -2.18
CA LEU A 158 -2.63 -9.87 -0.92
C LEU A 158 -3.32 -11.23 -1.11
N ILE A 159 -4.36 -11.30 -1.94
CA ILE A 159 -5.01 -12.58 -2.29
C ILE A 159 -4.13 -13.43 -3.20
N ALA A 160 -3.37 -12.87 -4.15
CA ALA A 160 -2.50 -13.65 -5.04
C ALA A 160 -1.28 -14.26 -4.33
N ILE A 161 -0.70 -13.56 -3.34
CA ILE A 161 0.41 -14.11 -2.54
C ILE A 161 -0.08 -15.19 -1.56
N GLU A 162 -1.30 -15.04 -1.02
CA GLU A 162 -1.90 -16.02 -0.12
C GLU A 162 -2.42 -17.27 -0.89
N TRP A 163 -2.94 -17.10 -2.12
CA TRP A 163 -3.34 -18.21 -2.99
C TRP A 163 -2.17 -18.96 -3.64
N CYS A 164 -1.02 -18.31 -3.89
CA CYS A 164 0.17 -18.99 -4.40
C CYS A 164 0.85 -19.87 -3.32
N ASN A 165 0.75 -19.50 -2.04
CA ASN A 165 1.23 -20.34 -0.93
C ASN A 165 0.25 -21.46 -0.57
N LEU A 166 -1.06 -21.30 -0.84
CA LEU A 166 -2.06 -22.32 -0.56
C LEU A 166 -2.11 -23.43 -1.62
N LYS A 167 -1.73 -23.16 -2.87
CA LYS A 167 -1.63 -24.19 -3.92
C LYS A 167 -0.43 -25.12 -3.74
N HIS A 168 0.70 -24.66 -3.20
CA HIS A 168 1.86 -25.51 -2.93
C HIS A 168 1.70 -26.43 -1.70
N ALA A 169 0.68 -26.21 -0.85
CA ALA A 169 0.42 -27.01 0.34
C ALA A 169 -0.61 -28.14 0.12
N LEU A 170 -1.17 -28.25 -1.09
CA LEU A 170 -2.20 -29.23 -1.45
C LEU A 170 -1.78 -30.16 -2.61
N GLU A 171 -0.52 -30.09 -3.05
CA GLU A 171 0.10 -31.04 -3.99
C GLU A 171 1.33 -31.73 -3.38
N ILE A 172 1.22 -32.12 -2.10
CA ILE A 172 1.96 -33.24 -1.49
C ILE A 172 0.93 -34.11 -0.78
#